data_AF-A0A4Q2XE80-F1
#
_entry.id   AF-A0A4Q2XE80-F1
#
_cell.length_a   1.000
_cell.length_b   1.000
_cell.length_c   1.000
_cell.angle_alpha   90.00
_cell.angle_beta   90.00
_cell.angle_gamma   90.00
#
_symmetry.space_group_name_H-M   'P 1'
#
loop_
_entity.id
_entity.type
_entity.pdbx_description
1 polymer ?
#
loop_
_entity_poly.entity_id
_entity_poly.type
_entity_poly.pdbx_seq_one_letter_code
_entity_poly.pdbx_strand_id
1 'polypeptide(L)'
;MSASRFTGGVELATGIGLRSPHYKHILSEKPTVGWFEIISENYMVEGGRPLEVLDMILEQYRVVQHGVGLYPGNAGGISRDHLKRLKRLVKRTSTPWISDHLCWGSIDGSMSHDLLPIPFTFEAARKTAENLRMVQDFLEVPLAMENVSSYGEFNGDEMTEWQFLAEVCELADVGILLDVN
;
A
#
# COMPACT_ATOMS: atom_id res chain seq x y z
N MET A 1 -20.53 4.30 -17.35
CA MET A 1 -19.74 4.27 -16.09
C MET A 1 -18.44 4.97 -16.39
N SER A 2 -17.99 5.92 -15.56
CA SER A 2 -16.63 6.45 -15.75
C SER A 2 -15.63 5.33 -15.53
N ALA A 3 -14.50 5.40 -16.23
CA ALA A 3 -13.37 4.52 -16.00
C ALA A 3 -12.97 4.55 -14.51
N SER A 4 -12.73 3.39 -13.90
CA SER A 4 -12.25 3.31 -12.52
C SER A 4 -10.97 4.12 -12.38
N ARG A 5 -10.87 5.00 -11.38
CA ARG A 5 -9.65 5.77 -11.12
C ARG A 5 -8.42 4.89 -10.85
N PHE A 6 -8.64 3.65 -10.40
CA PHE A 6 -7.58 2.67 -10.16
C PHE A 6 -7.08 2.00 -11.43
N THR A 7 -7.91 1.92 -12.48
CA THR A 7 -7.52 1.21 -13.71
C THR A 7 -7.44 2.13 -14.91
N GLY A 8 -7.87 3.38 -14.80
CA GLY A 8 -7.96 4.31 -15.93
C GLY A 8 -8.83 3.78 -17.08
N GLY A 9 -9.69 2.79 -16.82
CA GLY A 9 -10.51 2.13 -17.83
C GLY A 9 -9.80 1.01 -18.59
N VAL A 10 -8.61 0.61 -18.13
CA VAL A 10 -7.85 -0.54 -18.65
C VAL A 10 -8.19 -1.78 -17.85
N GLU A 11 -8.32 -2.93 -18.50
CA GLU A 11 -8.42 -4.22 -17.82
C GLU A 11 -7.04 -4.57 -17.24
N LEU A 12 -6.94 -4.67 -15.92
CA LEU A 12 -5.71 -5.13 -15.28
C LEU A 12 -5.62 -6.65 -15.48
N ALA A 13 -4.67 -7.07 -16.32
CA ALA A 13 -4.30 -8.49 -16.46
C ALA A 13 -3.77 -9.05 -15.14
N THR A 14 -3.53 -10.37 -15.07
CA THR A 14 -3.01 -11.02 -13.86
C THR A 14 -1.62 -10.50 -13.50
N GLY A 15 -1.45 -10.12 -12.23
CA GLY A 15 -0.18 -9.68 -11.64
C GLY A 15 0.48 -10.75 -10.78
N ILE A 16 1.78 -10.60 -10.55
CA ILE A 16 2.57 -11.48 -9.68
C ILE A 16 3.49 -10.62 -8.81
N GLY A 17 3.74 -11.04 -7.56
CA GLY A 17 4.75 -10.42 -6.72
C GLY A 17 6.17 -10.56 -7.29
N LEU A 18 6.84 -9.43 -7.51
CA LEU A 18 8.25 -9.41 -7.89
C LEU A 18 9.10 -9.77 -6.68
N ARG A 19 9.88 -10.86 -6.80
CA ARG A 19 10.74 -11.37 -5.72
C ARG A 19 12.14 -11.66 -6.26
N SER A 20 13.17 -11.37 -5.47
CA SER A 20 14.58 -11.45 -5.88
C SER A 20 15.04 -12.80 -6.45
N PRO A 21 14.55 -13.97 -6.00
CA PRO A 21 14.96 -15.25 -6.60
C PRO A 21 14.57 -15.38 -8.08
N HIS A 22 13.57 -14.63 -8.54
CA HIS A 22 13.03 -14.75 -9.89
C HIS A 22 13.61 -13.71 -10.87
N TYR A 23 14.40 -12.74 -10.42
CA TYR A 23 14.89 -11.65 -11.28
C TYR A 23 15.63 -12.14 -12.51
N LYS A 24 16.53 -13.12 -12.33
CA LYS A 24 17.31 -13.66 -13.46
C LYS A 24 16.38 -14.25 -14.52
N HIS A 25 15.40 -15.03 -14.12
CA HIS A 25 14.44 -15.66 -15.01
C HIS A 25 13.54 -14.63 -15.70
N ILE A 26 13.02 -13.64 -14.95
CA ILE A 26 12.16 -12.60 -15.51
C ILE A 26 12.92 -11.79 -16.57
N LEU A 27 14.17 -11.41 -16.27
CA LEU A 27 14.98 -10.60 -17.18
C LEU A 27 15.50 -11.38 -18.40
N SER A 28 15.73 -12.70 -18.29
CA SER A 28 16.19 -13.52 -19.41
C SER A 28 15.05 -14.03 -20.29
N GLU A 29 13.99 -14.57 -19.68
CA GLU A 29 12.92 -15.27 -20.39
C GLU A 29 11.74 -14.36 -20.75
N LYS A 30 11.61 -13.21 -20.07
CA LYS A 30 10.55 -12.23 -20.32
C LYS A 30 9.14 -12.87 -20.38
N PRO A 31 8.72 -13.58 -19.32
CA PRO A 31 7.45 -14.29 -19.31
C PRO A 31 6.26 -13.33 -19.51
N THR A 32 5.16 -13.84 -20.05
CA THR A 32 3.91 -13.09 -20.20
C THR A 32 3.26 -12.89 -18.84
N VAL A 33 3.44 -11.70 -18.26
CA VAL A 33 2.85 -11.26 -16.98
C VAL A 33 2.27 -9.86 -17.20
N GLY A 34 1.06 -9.61 -16.69
CA GLY A 34 0.38 -8.32 -16.89
C GLY A 34 1.07 -7.16 -16.19
N TRP A 35 1.50 -7.39 -14.96
CA TRP A 35 2.22 -6.43 -14.13
C TRP A 35 2.89 -7.15 -12.95
N PHE A 36 3.85 -6.47 -12.34
CA PHE A 36 4.53 -6.95 -11.14
C PHE A 36 4.20 -6.09 -9.93
N GLU A 37 3.95 -6.72 -8.79
CA GLU A 37 3.83 -6.03 -7.51
C GLU A 37 5.20 -5.93 -6.82
N ILE A 38 5.56 -4.76 -6.31
CA ILE A 38 6.73 -4.58 -5.45
C ILE A 38 6.32 -4.22 -4.02
N ILE A 39 7.13 -4.64 -3.05
CA ILE A 39 7.11 -4.06 -1.70
C ILE A 39 7.88 -2.75 -1.75
N SER A 40 7.18 -1.64 -1.57
CA SER A 40 7.69 -0.27 -1.77
C SER A 40 8.98 -0.01 -0.98
N GLU A 41 9.01 -0.44 0.28
CA GLU A 41 10.10 -0.21 1.24
C GLU A 41 11.43 -0.80 0.75
N ASN A 42 11.40 -1.91 -0.02
CA ASN A 42 12.60 -2.52 -0.58
C ASN A 42 13.28 -1.66 -1.66
N TYR A 43 12.58 -0.67 -2.19
CA TYR A 43 13.04 0.22 -3.27
C TYR A 43 13.06 1.69 -2.86
N MET A 44 12.77 2.03 -1.60
CA MET A 44 12.90 3.38 -1.04
C MET A 44 14.35 3.72 -0.62
N VAL A 45 15.33 3.23 -1.39
CA VAL A 45 16.77 3.46 -1.17
C VAL A 45 17.30 4.55 -2.09
N GLU A 46 18.47 5.12 -1.78
CA GLU A 46 19.07 6.19 -2.58
C GLU A 46 19.69 5.67 -3.90
N GLY A 47 19.96 4.37 -4.02
CA GLY A 47 20.57 3.78 -5.21
C GLY A 47 20.93 2.30 -5.07
N GLY A 48 21.73 1.82 -6.01
CA GLY A 48 22.29 0.48 -6.01
C GLY A 48 21.40 -0.57 -6.66
N ARG A 49 21.79 -1.84 -6.44
CA ARG A 49 21.25 -3.00 -7.16
C ARG A 49 19.71 -3.10 -7.18
N PRO A 50 18.96 -2.80 -6.08
CA PRO A 50 17.50 -2.88 -6.12
C PRO A 50 16.88 -1.94 -7.17
N LEU A 51 17.37 -0.70 -7.25
CA LEU A 51 16.86 0.29 -8.20
C LEU A 51 17.29 -0.01 -9.64
N GLU A 52 18.52 -0.50 -9.85
CA GLU A 52 18.97 -0.96 -11.17
C GLU A 52 18.07 -2.07 -11.72
N VAL A 53 17.73 -3.05 -10.87
CA VAL A 53 16.83 -4.13 -11.29
C VAL A 53 15.42 -3.61 -11.52
N LEU A 54 14.91 -2.72 -10.66
CA LEU A 54 13.60 -2.12 -10.86
C LEU A 54 13.50 -1.41 -12.22
N ASP A 55 14.53 -0.65 -12.60
CA ASP A 55 14.55 0.03 -13.90
C ASP A 55 14.49 -0.96 -15.06
N MET A 56 15.29 -2.03 -15.02
CA MET A 56 15.24 -3.08 -16.05
C MET A 56 13.87 -3.76 -16.14
N ILE A 57 13.16 -3.90 -15.02
CA ILE A 57 11.79 -4.43 -15.01
C ILE A 57 10.80 -3.40 -15.61
N LEU A 58 10.92 -2.13 -15.25
CA LEU A 58 10.06 -1.03 -15.73
C LEU A 58 10.19 -0.80 -17.24
N GLU A 59 11.31 -1.17 -17.86
CA GLU A 59 11.47 -1.14 -19.32
C GLU A 59 10.51 -2.09 -20.07
N GLN A 60 9.97 -3.11 -19.39
CA GLN A 60 9.24 -4.21 -20.03
C GLN A 60 7.88 -4.49 -19.39
N TYR A 61 7.72 -4.13 -18.12
CA TYR A 61 6.54 -4.47 -17.33
C TYR A 61 6.01 -3.25 -16.59
N ARG A 62 4.69 -3.22 -16.42
CA ARG A 62 4.06 -2.34 -15.44
C ARG A 62 4.40 -2.82 -14.04
N VAL A 63 4.60 -1.88 -13.13
CA VAL A 63 4.82 -2.16 -11.72
C VAL A 63 3.76 -1.46 -10.90
N VAL A 64 3.22 -2.18 -9.93
CA VAL A 64 2.31 -1.66 -8.91
C VAL A 64 3.00 -1.73 -7.55
N GLN A 65 2.79 -0.71 -6.73
CA GLN A 65 3.36 -0.62 -5.40
C GLN A 65 2.39 -1.13 -4.34
N HIS A 66 2.91 -1.98 -3.45
CA HIS A 66 2.29 -2.34 -2.19
C HIS A 66 3.25 -1.95 -1.06
N GLY A 67 2.77 -1.21 -0.07
CA GLY A 67 3.54 -0.74 1.08
C GLY A 67 3.32 -1.60 2.32
N VAL A 68 4.34 -1.63 3.18
CA VAL A 68 4.28 -2.29 4.50
C VAL A 68 4.70 -1.35 5.63
N GLY A 69 4.71 -0.04 5.36
CA GLY A 69 5.35 0.95 6.23
C GLY A 69 4.58 2.26 6.42
N LEU A 70 3.37 2.40 5.85
CA LEU A 70 2.59 3.61 5.99
C LEU A 70 1.96 3.77 7.38
N TYR A 71 1.42 2.66 7.91
CA TYR A 71 0.75 2.58 9.21
C TYR A 71 -0.32 3.67 9.43
N PRO A 72 -1.39 3.69 8.61
CA PRO A 72 -2.37 4.78 8.62
C PRO A 72 -3.15 4.91 9.93
N GLY A 73 -3.21 3.85 10.73
CA GLY A 73 -3.85 3.83 12.05
C GLY A 73 -3.08 4.57 13.15
N ASN A 74 -1.85 5.03 12.89
CA ASN A 74 -1.05 5.71 13.91
C ASN A 74 -1.70 7.05 14.35
N ALA A 75 -2.03 7.16 15.64
CA ALA A 75 -2.62 8.37 16.22
C ALA A 75 -1.71 9.62 16.06
N GLY A 76 -0.39 9.42 16.10
CA GLY A 76 0.61 10.48 15.90
C GLY A 76 0.74 11.01 14.46
N GLY A 77 -0.02 10.45 13.52
CA GLY A 77 0.03 10.80 12.10
C GLY A 77 1.11 10.04 11.31
N ILE A 78 1.36 10.51 10.08
CA ILE A 78 2.25 9.83 9.12
C ILE A 78 3.63 10.47 9.06
N SER A 79 4.66 9.63 8.96
CA SER A 79 6.05 10.08 8.79
C SER A 79 6.26 10.81 7.46
N ARG A 80 6.58 12.12 7.54
CA ARG A 80 6.86 12.94 6.35
C ARG A 80 8.07 12.46 5.55
N ASP A 81 9.09 11.91 6.21
CA ASP A 81 10.28 11.43 5.50
C ASP A 81 10.02 10.11 4.79
N HIS A 82 9.18 9.24 5.37
CA HIS A 82 8.65 8.07 4.65
C HIS A 82 7.89 8.51 3.39
N LEU A 83 6.93 9.45 3.52
CA LEU A 83 6.16 9.94 2.37
C LEU A 83 7.03 10.55 1.27
N LYS A 84 8.08 11.29 1.62
CA LYS A 84 9.03 11.81 0.61
C LYS A 84 9.72 10.69 -0.16
N ARG A 85 10.08 9.58 0.50
CA ARG A 85 10.70 8.42 -0.17
C ARG A 85 9.70 7.70 -1.05
N LEU A 86 8.49 7.45 -0.53
CA LEU A 86 7.39 6.84 -1.29
C LEU A 86 7.05 7.67 -2.53
N LYS A 87 6.91 9.00 -2.41
CA LYS A 87 6.65 9.89 -3.56
C LYS A 87 7.74 9.85 -4.63
N ARG A 88 9.01 9.63 -4.26
CA ARG A 88 10.07 9.41 -5.26
C ARG A 88 9.86 8.10 -6.02
N LEU A 89 9.49 7.03 -5.33
CA LEU A 89 9.22 5.73 -5.94
C LEU A 89 7.95 5.75 -6.83
N VAL A 90 6.89 6.44 -6.40
CA VAL A 90 5.70 6.73 -7.22
C VAL A 90 6.09 7.39 -8.54
N LYS A 91 6.90 8.45 -8.50
CA LYS A 91 7.37 9.11 -9.71
C LYS A 91 8.21 8.21 -10.60
N ARG A 92 9.06 7.36 -10.01
CA ARG A 92 9.93 6.44 -10.76
C ARG A 92 9.14 5.36 -11.48
N THR A 93 8.18 4.74 -10.79
CA THR A 93 7.40 3.60 -11.29
C THR A 93 6.23 4.03 -12.17
N SER A 94 5.78 5.30 -12.05
CA SER A 94 4.50 5.75 -12.63
C SER A 94 3.36 4.81 -12.27
N THR A 95 3.37 4.27 -11.04
CA THR A 95 2.36 3.32 -10.57
C THR A 95 0.97 3.92 -10.70
N PRO A 96 -0.04 3.16 -11.17
CA PRO A 96 -1.40 3.67 -11.32
C PRO A 96 -2.13 3.86 -9.99
N TRP A 97 -1.71 3.15 -8.95
CA TRP A 97 -2.22 3.18 -7.58
C TRP A 97 -1.19 2.61 -6.62
N ILE A 98 -1.45 2.78 -5.33
CA ILE A 98 -0.65 2.18 -4.26
C ILE A 98 -1.59 1.49 -3.28
N SER A 99 -1.22 0.32 -2.79
CA SER A 99 -1.87 -0.30 -1.63
C SER A 99 -0.96 -0.29 -0.40
N ASP A 100 -1.55 -0.34 0.79
CA ASP A 100 -0.86 -0.60 2.06
C ASP A 100 -1.86 -1.22 3.05
N HIS A 101 -1.37 -1.70 4.18
CA HIS A 101 -2.18 -2.38 5.19
C HIS A 101 -2.92 -1.39 6.10
N LEU A 102 -4.17 -1.68 6.42
CA LEU A 102 -4.93 -0.92 7.41
C LEU A 102 -4.52 -1.32 8.85
N CYS A 103 -3.34 -0.86 9.27
CA CYS A 103 -2.75 -1.29 10.55
C CYS A 103 -2.09 -0.15 11.34
N TRP A 104 -1.80 -0.46 12.61
CA TRP A 104 -0.98 0.34 13.50
C TRP A 104 0.46 -0.19 13.50
N GLY A 105 1.47 0.69 13.54
CA GLY A 105 2.88 0.29 13.47
C GLY A 105 3.82 0.80 14.57
N SER A 106 3.37 1.64 15.51
CA SER A 106 4.28 2.22 16.53
C SER A 106 3.63 2.42 17.90
N ILE A 107 4.14 1.75 18.94
CA ILE A 107 3.82 2.09 20.34
C ILE A 107 5.02 2.85 20.92
N ASP A 108 4.76 4.04 21.49
CA ASP A 108 5.75 4.85 22.22
C ASP A 108 7.09 5.09 21.50
N GLY A 109 7.05 5.28 20.18
CA GLY A 109 8.23 5.60 19.36
C GLY A 109 9.08 4.39 18.95
N SER A 110 8.64 3.17 19.28
CA SER A 110 9.22 1.93 18.75
C SER A 110 8.36 1.41 17.59
N MET A 111 8.96 1.29 16.40
CA MET A 111 8.31 0.74 15.22
C MET A 111 8.22 -0.79 15.39
N SER A 112 7.01 -1.31 15.48
CA SER A 112 6.76 -2.75 15.46
C SER A 112 6.86 -3.24 14.02
N HIS A 113 7.47 -4.42 13.81
CA HIS A 113 7.37 -5.14 12.54
C HIS A 113 6.05 -5.89 12.41
N ASP A 114 5.28 -5.98 13.50
CA ASP A 114 3.97 -6.62 13.53
C ASP A 114 2.86 -5.61 13.18
N LEU A 115 1.88 -6.07 12.41
CA LEU A 115 0.64 -5.34 12.12
C LEU A 115 -0.19 -5.31 13.40
N LEU A 116 -0.06 -4.23 14.18
CA LEU A 116 -0.76 -4.13 15.45
C LEU A 116 -2.24 -3.82 15.19
N PRO A 117 -3.16 -4.45 15.95
CA PRO A 117 -4.59 -4.25 15.77
C PRO A 117 -4.97 -2.80 16.13
N ILE A 118 -5.93 -2.26 15.39
CA ILE A 118 -6.52 -0.94 15.63
C ILE A 118 -7.85 -1.16 16.37
N PRO A 119 -8.18 -0.39 17.42
CA PRO A 119 -9.52 -0.46 18.00
C PRO A 119 -10.56 -0.03 16.96
N PHE A 120 -11.59 -0.83 16.74
CA PHE A 120 -12.60 -0.61 15.72
C PHE A 120 -13.67 0.39 16.20
N THR A 121 -13.24 1.60 16.53
CA THR A 121 -14.08 2.70 17.00
C THR A 121 -14.26 3.75 15.91
N PHE A 122 -15.35 4.53 15.99
CA PHE A 122 -15.59 5.63 15.04
C PHE A 122 -14.52 6.71 15.12
N GLU A 123 -13.91 6.91 16.29
CA GLU A 123 -12.80 7.84 16.47
C GLU A 123 -11.56 7.39 15.71
N ALA A 124 -11.17 6.11 15.87
CA ALA A 124 -10.05 5.54 15.15
C ALA A 124 -10.29 5.55 13.63
N ALA A 125 -11.51 5.28 13.18
CA ALA A 125 -11.86 5.32 11.76
C ALA A 125 -11.69 6.73 11.18
N ARG A 126 -12.21 7.76 11.85
CA ARG A 126 -12.04 9.17 11.45
C ARG A 126 -10.57 9.57 11.38
N LYS A 127 -9.79 9.23 12.40
CA LYS A 127 -8.37 9.58 12.46
C LYS A 127 -7.56 8.89 11.36
N THR A 128 -7.84 7.62 11.12
CA THR A 128 -7.21 6.85 10.05
C THR A 128 -7.56 7.43 8.68
N ALA A 129 -8.83 7.78 8.46
CA ALA A 129 -9.27 8.41 7.23
C ALA A 129 -8.64 9.79 6.99
N GLU A 130 -8.46 10.61 8.03
CA GLU A 130 -7.72 11.88 7.95
C GLU A 130 -6.27 11.68 7.49
N ASN A 131 -5.59 10.69 8.08
CA ASN A 131 -4.23 10.34 7.69
C ASN A 131 -4.17 9.90 6.21
N LEU A 132 -5.10 9.03 5.78
CA LEU A 132 -5.15 8.53 4.41
C LEU A 132 -5.44 9.64 3.38
N ARG A 133 -6.34 10.57 3.67
CA ARG A 133 -6.58 11.74 2.79
C ARG A 133 -5.31 12.57 2.62
N MET A 134 -4.58 12.84 3.71
CA MET A 134 -3.32 13.56 3.64
C MET A 134 -2.27 12.82 2.79
N VAL A 135 -2.20 11.50 2.92
CA VAL A 135 -1.30 10.66 2.11
C VAL A 135 -1.69 10.72 0.64
N GLN A 136 -2.98 10.57 0.31
CA GLN A 136 -3.47 10.60 -1.06
C GLN A 136 -3.23 11.97 -1.71
N ASP A 137 -3.48 13.07 -0.99
CA ASP A 137 -3.16 14.43 -1.42
C ASP A 137 -1.67 14.62 -1.65
N PHE A 138 -0.82 14.07 -0.77
CA PHE A 138 0.63 14.20 -0.90
C PHE A 138 1.19 13.37 -2.05
N LEU A 139 0.70 12.15 -2.28
CA LEU A 139 1.21 11.24 -3.30
C LEU A 139 0.62 11.50 -4.68
N GLU A 140 -0.57 12.12 -4.76
CA GLU A 140 -1.27 12.48 -5.99
C GLU A 140 -1.59 11.25 -6.86
N VAL A 141 -1.85 10.11 -6.23
CA VAL A 141 -2.18 8.84 -6.87
C VAL A 141 -3.22 8.09 -6.02
N PRO A 142 -4.17 7.34 -6.63
CA PRO A 142 -5.16 6.58 -5.87
C PRO A 142 -4.53 5.61 -4.87
N LEU A 143 -5.11 5.56 -3.68
CA LEU A 143 -4.69 4.67 -2.59
C LEU A 143 -5.73 3.57 -2.37
N ALA A 144 -5.30 2.37 -1.97
CA ALA A 144 -6.17 1.26 -1.60
C ALA A 144 -5.69 0.62 -0.28
N MET A 145 -6.60 0.29 0.62
CA MET A 145 -6.27 -0.33 1.91
C MET A 145 -6.52 -1.82 1.88
N GLU A 146 -5.53 -2.57 2.32
CA GLU A 146 -5.62 -4.02 2.49
C GLU A 146 -6.20 -4.39 3.85
N ASN A 147 -7.13 -5.35 3.86
CA ASN A 147 -7.59 -5.97 5.10
C ASN A 147 -6.46 -6.80 5.71
N VAL A 148 -6.26 -6.64 7.02
CA VAL A 148 -5.29 -7.44 7.77
C VAL A 148 -6.04 -8.44 8.63
N SER A 149 -5.60 -9.69 8.65
CA SER A 149 -6.11 -10.65 9.64
C SER A 149 -5.76 -10.13 11.04
N SER A 150 -6.75 -9.59 11.76
CA SER A 150 -6.52 -9.12 13.13
C SER A 150 -6.28 -10.32 14.05
N TYR A 151 -5.18 -10.27 14.81
CA TYR A 151 -4.86 -11.30 15.82
C TYR A 151 -5.51 -11.02 17.19
N GLY A 152 -6.37 -10.00 17.31
CA GLY A 152 -7.06 -9.68 18.57
C GLY A 152 -8.23 -8.72 18.43
N GLU A 153 -9.25 -8.92 19.27
CA GLU A 153 -10.37 -8.01 19.49
C GLU A 153 -10.06 -7.10 20.70
N PHE A 154 -10.49 -5.84 20.67
CA PHE A 154 -10.36 -4.95 21.81
C PHE A 154 -11.67 -4.84 22.59
N ASN A 155 -11.57 -4.76 23.92
CA ASN A 155 -12.72 -4.37 24.75
C ASN A 155 -13.11 -2.92 24.41
N GLY A 156 -14.24 -2.74 23.73
CA GLY A 156 -14.74 -1.42 23.32
C GLY A 156 -14.82 -1.19 21.81
N ASP A 157 -14.63 -2.22 20.99
CA ASP A 157 -14.91 -2.14 19.55
C ASP A 157 -16.40 -1.77 19.31
N GLU A 158 -16.63 -0.82 18.42
CA GLU A 158 -17.96 -0.32 18.03
C GLU A 158 -18.43 -0.90 16.69
N MET A 159 -17.50 -1.52 15.95
CA MET A 159 -17.66 -2.04 14.60
C MET A 159 -16.97 -3.40 14.46
N THR A 160 -17.45 -4.21 13.53
CA THR A 160 -16.67 -5.37 13.04
C THR A 160 -15.50 -4.92 12.17
N GLU A 161 -14.53 -5.79 11.93
CA GLU A 161 -13.37 -5.49 11.06
C GLU A 161 -13.77 -4.98 9.67
N TRP A 162 -14.71 -5.67 9.00
CA TRP A 162 -15.17 -5.26 7.67
C TRP A 162 -15.99 -3.97 7.69
N GLN A 163 -16.71 -3.69 8.79
CA GLN A 163 -17.39 -2.40 8.97
C GLN A 163 -16.38 -1.28 9.15
N PHE A 164 -15.34 -1.51 9.96
CA PHE A 164 -14.26 -0.54 10.18
C PHE A 164 -13.50 -0.23 8.88
N LEU A 165 -13.12 -1.26 8.12
CA LEU A 165 -12.47 -1.11 6.82
C LEU A 165 -13.35 -0.31 5.85
N ALA A 166 -14.63 -0.67 5.73
CA ALA A 166 -15.57 0.05 4.87
C ALA A 166 -15.71 1.52 5.29
N GLU A 167 -15.91 1.78 6.59
CA GLU A 167 -16.04 3.13 7.15
C GLU A 167 -14.79 3.98 6.85
N VAL A 168 -13.58 3.43 7.06
CA VAL A 168 -12.33 4.14 6.75
C VAL A 168 -12.21 4.44 5.26
N CYS A 169 -12.47 3.45 4.40
CA CYS A 169 -12.35 3.61 2.95
C CYS A 169 -13.35 4.63 2.40
N GLU A 170 -14.58 4.63 2.90
CA GLU A 170 -15.61 5.61 2.55
C GLU A 170 -15.24 7.01 3.02
N LEU A 171 -14.83 7.17 4.28
CA LEU A 171 -14.45 8.47 4.85
C LEU A 171 -13.21 9.07 4.15
N ALA A 172 -12.26 8.24 3.74
CA ALA A 172 -11.01 8.70 3.11
C ALA A 172 -11.09 8.79 1.59
N ASP A 173 -12.16 8.28 0.98
CA ASP A 173 -12.29 8.09 -0.47
C ASP A 173 -11.08 7.34 -1.05
N VAL A 174 -10.84 6.11 -0.55
CA VAL A 174 -9.78 5.19 -1.00
C VAL A 174 -10.38 3.83 -1.38
N GLY A 175 -9.61 3.00 -2.09
CA GLY A 175 -10.01 1.66 -2.49
C GLY A 175 -9.82 0.62 -1.39
N ILE A 176 -10.28 -0.59 -1.65
CA ILE A 176 -9.98 -1.78 -0.86
C ILE A 176 -9.15 -2.72 -1.72
N LEU A 177 -8.00 -3.17 -1.20
CA LEU A 177 -7.30 -4.35 -1.70
C LEU A 177 -7.79 -5.52 -0.85
N LEU A 178 -8.60 -6.41 -1.43
CA LEU A 178 -9.17 -7.52 -0.68
C LEU A 178 -8.23 -8.73 -0.75
N ASP A 179 -7.54 -9.02 0.35
CA ASP A 179 -6.90 -10.31 0.56
C ASP A 179 -7.95 -11.29 1.12
N VAL A 180 -8.06 -12.46 0.47
CA VAL A 180 -9.07 -13.49 0.75
C VAL A 180 -8.54 -14.64 1.62
N ASN A 181 -7.27 -14.59 2.02
CA ASN A 181 -6.62 -15.64 2.79
C ASN A 181 -7.03 -15.67 4.27
#